data_AF-A0A0C2DRN5-F1
#
_entry.id   AF-A0A0C2DRN5-F1
#
_cell.length_a   1.000
_cell.length_b   1.000
_cell.length_c   1.000
_cell.angle_alpha   90.00
_cell.angle_beta   90.00
_cell.angle_gamma   90.00
#
_symmetry.space_group_name_H-M   'P 1'
#
loop_
_entity.id
_entity.type
_entity.pdbx_description
1 polymer ?
#
loop_
_entity_poly.entity_id
_entity_poly.type
_entity_poly.pdbx_seq_one_letter_code
_entity_poly.pdbx_strand_id
1 'polypeptide(L)'
;MVVWNGGLKESFEALHAEYPNYHIWVTGHSLGASMASLAASYVIATEHINRNHVKLITYGQPRTGNYAYAAAHNKQACRNNC
;
A
#
# COMPACT_ATOMS: atom_id res chain seq x y z
N MET A 1 0.98 -7.70 11.92
CA MET A 1 1.22 -7.78 10.46
C MET A 1 2.18 -8.95 10.20
N VAL A 2 1.67 -10.19 10.24
CA VAL A 2 2.53 -11.40 10.30
C VAL A 2 3.35 -11.57 9.03
N VAL A 3 2.77 -11.29 7.86
CA VAL A 3 3.47 -11.37 6.57
C VAL A 3 4.56 -10.30 6.44
N TRP A 4 4.31 -9.09 6.94
CA TRP A 4 5.28 -7.99 6.90
C TRP A 4 6.51 -8.28 7.76
N ASN A 5 6.28 -8.71 9.01
CA ASN A 5 7.33 -9.08 9.96
C ASN A 5 7.94 -10.45 9.68
N GLY A 6 7.38 -11.22 8.74
CA GLY A 6 7.84 -12.57 8.38
C GLY A 6 8.87 -12.60 7.26
N GLY A 7 9.53 -11.48 6.95
CA GLY A 7 10.59 -11.37 5.94
C GLY A 7 10.26 -10.47 4.75
N LEU A 8 9.00 -10.03 4.61
CA LEU A 8 8.63 -9.10 3.54
C LEU A 8 9.27 -7.72 3.74
N LYS A 9 9.38 -7.25 4.98
CA LYS A 9 10.05 -5.98 5.32
C LYS A 9 11.51 -5.97 4.86
N GLU A 10 12.27 -7.00 5.20
CA GLU A 10 13.69 -7.09 4.86
C GLU A 10 13.89 -7.16 3.34
N SER A 11 13.06 -7.95 2.65
CA SER A 11 13.08 -8.04 1.18
C SER A 11 12.73 -6.71 0.53
N PHE A 12 11.77 -6.00 1.10
CA PHE A 12 11.34 -4.69 0.63
C PHE A 12 12.42 -3.62 0.82
N GLU A 13 13.04 -3.56 2.00
CA GLU A 13 14.11 -2.61 2.31
C GLU A 13 15.34 -2.86 1.43
N ALA A 14 15.72 -4.12 1.20
CA ALA A 14 16.81 -4.47 0.29
C ALA A 14 16.55 -3.99 -1.14
N LEU A 15 15.35 -4.25 -1.69
CA LEU A 15 14.97 -3.79 -3.02
C LEU A 15 14.84 -2.26 -3.11
N HIS A 16 14.38 -1.60 -2.05
CA HIS A 16 14.27 -0.15 -2.02
C HIS A 16 15.65 0.52 -2.00
N ALA A 17 16.62 -0.07 -1.29
CA ALA A 17 18.00 0.40 -1.29
C ALA A 17 18.69 0.21 -2.65
N GLU A 18 18.44 -0.89 -3.34
CA GLU A 18 18.96 -1.16 -4.67
C GLU A 18 18.30 -0.29 -5.75
N TYR A 19 16.99 -0.01 -5.59
CA TYR A 19 16.16 0.68 -6.56
C TYR A 19 15.33 1.83 -5.94
N PRO A 20 15.96 2.95 -5.55
CA PRO A 20 15.29 4.02 -4.80
C PRO A 20 14.18 4.75 -5.57
N ASN A 21 14.20 4.70 -6.91
CA ASN A 21 13.24 5.39 -7.78
C ASN A 21 12.13 4.49 -8.34
N TYR A 22 12.02 3.24 -7.88
CA TYR A 22 11.07 2.31 -8.46
C TYR A 22 9.64 2.57 -8.00
N HIS A 23 8.70 2.29 -8.90
CA HIS A 23 7.28 2.33 -8.58
C HIS A 23 6.88 1.03 -7.89
N ILE A 24 6.22 1.15 -6.75
CA ILE A 24 5.69 0.04 -5.97
C ILE A 24 4.22 -0.15 -6.36
N TRP A 25 3.93 -1.30 -6.96
CA TRP A 25 2.58 -1.66 -7.38
C TRP A 25 2.03 -2.67 -6.38
N VAL A 26 0.98 -2.27 -5.66
CA VAL A 26 0.30 -3.15 -4.71
C VAL A 26 -1.02 -3.57 -5.35
N THR A 27 -1.24 -4.87 -5.47
CA THR A 27 -2.45 -5.41 -6.09
C THR A 27 -3.06 -6.52 -5.25
N GLY A 28 -4.38 -6.72 -5.40
CA GLY A 28 -5.08 -7.81 -4.75
C GLY A 28 -6.47 -8.05 -5.30
N HIS A 29 -6.92 -9.29 -5.20
CA HIS A 29 -8.26 -9.73 -5.60
C HIS A 29 -9.04 -10.23 -4.38
N SER A 30 -10.35 -9.93 -4.33
CA SER A 30 -11.24 -10.37 -3.27
C SER A 30 -10.69 -9.99 -1.89
N LEU A 31 -10.48 -10.92 -0.96
CA LEU A 31 -9.86 -10.65 0.34
C LEU A 31 -8.46 -10.00 0.21
N GLY A 32 -7.68 -10.43 -0.78
CA GLY A 32 -6.35 -9.89 -1.03
C GLY A 32 -6.38 -8.41 -1.42
N ALA A 33 -7.49 -7.93 -1.98
CA ALA A 33 -7.67 -6.52 -2.32
C ALA A 33 -7.73 -5.63 -1.06
N SER A 34 -8.40 -6.09 -0.01
CA SER A 34 -8.38 -5.44 1.30
C SER A 34 -6.99 -5.44 1.93
N MET A 35 -6.26 -6.55 1.83
CA MET A 35 -4.88 -6.62 2.31
C MET A 35 -3.94 -5.67 1.54
N ALA A 36 -4.12 -5.57 0.22
CA ALA A 36 -3.39 -4.64 -0.64
C ALA A 36 -3.63 -3.18 -0.24
N SER A 37 -4.89 -2.81 0.06
CA SER A 37 -5.25 -1.47 0.55
C SER A 37 -4.53 -1.13 1.86
N LEU A 38 -4.47 -2.09 2.79
CA LEU A 38 -3.76 -1.92 4.07
C LEU A 38 -2.23 -1.83 3.86
N ALA A 39 -1.66 -2.70 3.04
CA ALA A 39 -0.22 -2.70 2.74
C ALA A 39 0.23 -1.39 2.08
N ALA A 40 -0.51 -0.89 1.08
CA ALA A 40 -0.21 0.39 0.45
C ALA A 40 -0.25 1.55 1.45
N SER A 41 -1.26 1.57 2.34
CA SER A 41 -1.37 2.60 3.38
C SER A 41 -0.20 2.53 4.38
N TYR A 42 0.21 1.32 4.74
CA TYR A 42 1.32 1.09 5.66
C TYR A 42 2.67 1.51 5.08
N VAL A 43 2.96 1.14 3.82
CA VAL A 43 4.20 1.54 3.14
C VAL A 43 4.32 3.06 3.02
N ILE A 44 3.22 3.76 2.70
CA ILE A 44 3.21 5.23 2.63
C ILE A 44 3.41 5.86 4.01
N ALA A 45 2.80 5.31 5.06
CA ALA A 45 2.82 5.90 6.40
C ALA A 45 4.09 5.59 7.19
N THR A 46 4.65 4.38 7.07
CA THR A 46 5.75 3.88 7.91
C THR A 46 7.10 3.98 7.23
N GLU A 47 7.19 3.68 5.94
CA GLU A 47 8.47 3.67 5.21
C GLU A 47 8.79 5.03 4.57
N HIS A 48 7.99 6.07 4.87
CA HIS A 48 8.12 7.43 4.33
C HIS A 48 8.24 7.49 2.80
N ILE A 49 7.78 6.46 2.10
CA ILE A 49 7.88 6.41 0.65
C ILE A 49 6.97 7.46 0.05
N ASN A 50 7.52 8.18 -0.93
CA ASN A 50 6.76 9.16 -1.67
C ASN A 50 5.51 8.47 -2.26
N ARG A 51 4.32 8.91 -1.82
CA ARG A 51 3.01 8.52 -2.37
C ARG A 51 2.96 8.48 -3.89
N ASN A 52 3.82 9.26 -4.55
CA ASN A 52 3.94 9.34 -6.00
C ASN A 52 4.44 8.04 -6.65
N HIS A 53 5.20 7.23 -5.92
CA HIS A 53 5.77 5.98 -6.39
C HIS A 53 4.91 4.77 -6.03
N VAL A 54 3.85 4.93 -5.25
CA VAL A 54 2.97 3.82 -4.86
C VAL A 54 1.69 3.84 -5.69
N LYS A 55 1.39 2.74 -6.37
CA LYS A 55 0.14 2.54 -7.11
C LYS A 55 -0.61 1.34 -6.56
N LEU A 56 -1.84 1.56 -6.13
CA LEU A 56 -2.74 0.52 -5.63
C LEU A 56 -3.79 0.16 -6.69
N ILE A 57 -3.93 -1.13 -6.99
CA ILE A 57 -4.97 -1.65 -7.89
C ILE A 57 -5.69 -2.79 -7.19
N THR A 58 -6.97 -2.62 -6.89
CA THR A 58 -7.77 -3.62 -6.16
C THR A 58 -8.95 -4.10 -7.01
N TYR A 59 -9.19 -5.42 -7.00
CA TYR A 59 -10.31 -6.03 -7.70
C TYR A 59 -11.26 -6.73 -6.72
N GLY A 60 -12.53 -6.31 -6.71
CA GLY A 60 -13.55 -6.89 -5.85
C GLY A 60 -13.28 -6.72 -4.35
N GLN A 61 -12.74 -5.57 -3.93
CA GLN A 61 -12.37 -5.35 -2.53
C GLN A 61 -13.60 -5.30 -1.61
N PRO A 62 -13.66 -6.12 -0.55
CA PRO A 62 -14.67 -5.93 0.49
C PRO A 62 -14.36 -4.68 1.32
N ARG A 63 -15.33 -4.21 2.12
CA ARG A 63 -15.13 -3.04 2.97
C ARG A 63 -14.03 -3.32 4.01
N THR A 64 -12.89 -2.63 3.88
CA THR A 64 -11.67 -2.87 4.67
C THR A 64 -11.60 -2.05 5.96
N GLY A 65 -12.37 -0.97 6.07
CA GLY A 65 -12.30 -0.06 7.22
C GLY A 65 -13.53 0.83 7.37
N ASN A 66 -13.47 1.71 8.37
CA ASN A 66 -14.49 2.72 8.64
C ASN A 66 -14.31 3.98 7.76
N TYR A 67 -15.20 4.96 7.92
CA TYR A 67 -15.13 6.21 7.16
C TYR A 67 -13.78 6.94 7.32
N ALA A 68 -13.22 6.94 8.53
CA ALA A 68 -11.92 7.57 8.80
C ALA A 68 -10.79 6.88 8.02
N TYR A 69 -10.79 5.56 7.96
CA TYR A 69 -9.85 4.81 7.12
C TYR A 69 -10.02 5.15 5.64
N ALA A 70 -11.26 5.18 5.14
CA ALA A 70 -11.53 5.52 3.74
C ALA A 70 -11.04 6.93 3.38
N ALA A 71 -11.25 7.92 4.27
CA ALA A 71 -10.77 9.28 4.06
C ALA A 71 -9.24 9.38 4.06
N ALA A 72 -8.58 8.71 5.02
CA ALA A 72 -7.11 8.67 5.09
C ALA A 72 -6.50 7.94 3.89
N HIS A 73 -7.07 6.79 3.52
CA HIS A 73 -6.67 6.00 2.37
C HIS A 73 -6.85 6.77 1.07
N ASN A 74 -7.98 7.46 0.89
CA ASN A 74 -8.22 8.29 -0.28
C ASN A 74 -7.19 9.42 -0.38
N LYS A 75 -6.85 10.08 0.74
CA LYS A 75 -5.80 11.12 0.76
C LYS A 75 -4.42 10.59 0.37
N GLN A 76 -4.13 9.33 0.67
CA GLN A 76 -2.84 8.68 0.36
C GLN A 76 -2.79 8.15 -1.08
N ALA A 77 -3.85 7.47 -1.51
CA ALA A 77 -3.92 6.78 -2.81
C ALA A 77 -4.31 7.72 -3.96
N CYS A 78 -5.08 8.77 -3.70
CA CYS A 78 -5.58 9.65 -4.74
C CYS A 78 -4.69 10.89 -4.95
N ARG A 79 -4.32 11.12 -6.21
CA ARG A 79 -3.62 12.33 -6.67
C ARG A 79 -4.56 13.10 -7.60
N ASN A 80 -5.14 14.19 -7.09
CA ASN A 80 -5.99 15.18 -7.77
C ASN A 80 -7.10 14.60 -8.68
N ASN A 81 -8.36 14.82 -8.28
CA ASN A 81 -9.61 14.32 -8.90
C ASN A 81 -9.94 12.84 -8.63
N CYS A 82 -10.10 12.54 -7.36
CA CYS A 82 -11.24 11.75 -6.89
C CYS A 82 -12.23 12.74 -6.26
#